data_AF-A0A5C7VY46-F1
#
_entry.id   AF-A0A5C7VY46-F1
#
_cell.length_a   1.000
_cell.length_b   1.000
_cell.length_c   1.000
_cell.angle_alpha   90.00
_cell.angle_beta   90.00
_cell.angle_gamma   90.00
#
_symmetry.space_group_name_H-M   'P 1'
#
loop_
_entity.id
_entity.type
_entity.pdbx_description
1 polymer ?
#
loop_
_entity_poly.entity_id
_entity_poly.type
_entity_poly.pdbx_seq_one_letter_code
_entity_poly.pdbx_strand_id
1 'polypeptide(L)'
;MLFTGHYYGWGYLYIVHSKRTVRKYEKVLNIKVNEYFQPTGPLSHRSTGLIEANKHSNFWKCVSGDIQIPNRKLITDDPQAA
;
A
#
# COMPACT_ATOMS: atom_id res chain seq x y z
N MET A 1 1.73 -12.44 4.55
CA MET A 1 2.81 -11.69 3.90
C MET A 1 3.51 -12.47 2.79
N LEU A 2 4.15 -13.62 3.06
CA LEU A 2 4.91 -14.40 2.07
C LEU A 2 4.11 -14.86 0.83
N PHE A 3 3.00 -15.57 1.04
CA PHE A 3 2.20 -16.11 -0.06
C PHE A 3 1.62 -14.98 -0.93
N THR A 4 1.00 -13.99 -0.28
CA THR A 4 0.47 -12.79 -0.95
C THR A 4 1.55 -11.97 -1.68
N GLY A 5 2.77 -11.91 -1.15
CA GLY A 5 3.90 -11.23 -1.79
C GLY A 5 4.32 -11.89 -3.10
N HIS A 6 4.28 -13.23 -3.17
CA HIS A 6 4.60 -13.95 -4.40
C HIS A 6 3.56 -13.74 -5.51
N TYR A 7 2.27 -13.70 -5.17
CA TYR A 7 1.20 -13.58 -6.18
C TYR A 7 0.91 -12.14 -6.60
N TYR A 8 1.01 -11.18 -5.67
CA TYR A 8 0.64 -9.79 -5.89
C TYR A 8 1.85 -8.83 -5.94
N GLY A 9 3.03 -9.26 -5.53
CA GLY A 9 4.20 -8.40 -5.44
C GLY A 9 4.23 -7.54 -4.17
N TRP A 10 5.30 -6.76 -4.02
CA TRP A 10 5.50 -5.94 -2.83
C TRP A 10 4.58 -4.71 -2.78
N GLY A 11 4.18 -4.12 -3.91
CA GLY A 11 3.28 -2.97 -3.91
C GLY A 11 1.97 -3.25 -3.14
N TYR A 12 1.40 -4.44 -3.32
CA TYR A 12 0.21 -4.88 -2.57
C TYR A 12 0.47 -5.00 -1.07
N LEU A 13 1.64 -5.52 -0.69
CA LEU A 13 1.99 -5.72 0.70
C LEU A 13 2.02 -4.41 1.49
N TYR A 14 2.45 -3.31 0.88
CA TYR A 14 2.47 -2.00 1.52
C TYR A 14 1.08 -1.34 1.62
N ILE A 15 0.13 -1.76 0.80
CA ILE A 15 -1.28 -1.32 0.90
C ILE A 15 -1.97 -2.05 2.05
N VAL A 16 -1.75 -3.37 2.17
CA VAL A 16 -2.46 -4.22 3.15
C VAL A 16 -1.82 -4.19 4.53
N HIS A 17 -0.50 -4.07 4.61
CA HIS A 17 0.22 -4.11 5.88
C HIS A 17 0.87 -2.77 6.22
N SER A 18 0.78 -2.40 7.50
CA SER A 18 1.52 -1.26 8.02
C SER A 18 3.05 -1.47 7.89
N LYS A 19 3.81 -0.38 7.74
CA LYS A 19 5.28 -0.41 7.72
C LYS A 19 5.87 -1.14 8.94
N ARG A 20 5.21 -1.08 10.10
CA ARG A 20 5.62 -1.79 11.33
C ARG A 20 5.50 -3.30 11.17
N THR A 21 4.40 -3.75 10.58
CA THR A 21 4.12 -5.16 10.32
C THR A 21 5.09 -5.73 9.29
N VAL A 22 5.33 -5.00 8.20
CA VAL A 22 6.34 -5.33 7.17
C VAL A 22 7.71 -5.56 7.81
N ARG A 23 8.21 -4.60 8.59
CA ARG A 23 9.52 -4.69 9.27
C ARG A 23 9.60 -5.84 10.26
N LYS A 24 8.52 -6.17 10.95
CA LYS A 24 8.48 -7.32 11.88
C LYS A 24 8.67 -8.61 11.09
N TYR A 25 7.96 -8.78 9.98
CA TYR A 25 8.08 -9.98 9.15
C TYR A 25 9.42 -10.06 8.43
N GLU A 26 9.98 -8.94 7.95
CA GLU A 26 11.34 -8.89 7.41
C GLU A 26 12.38 -9.41 8.40
N LYS A 27 12.28 -9.01 9.68
CA LYS A 27 13.18 -9.52 10.74
C LYS A 27 13.01 -11.00 11.02
N VAL A 28 11.77 -11.50 11.04
CA VAL A 28 11.49 -12.92 11.33
C VAL A 28 11.96 -13.81 10.18
N LEU A 29 11.81 -13.35 8.95
CA LEU A 29 12.12 -14.12 7.74
C LEU A 29 13.53 -13.86 7.22
N ASN A 30 14.23 -12.86 7.79
CA ASN A 30 15.54 -12.38 7.36
C ASN A 30 15.61 -12.07 5.85
N ILE A 31 14.53 -11.52 5.31
CA ILE A 31 14.43 -11.08 3.91
C ILE A 31 14.16 -9.58 3.86
N LYS A 32 14.55 -8.95 2.76
CA LYS A 32 14.08 -7.62 2.40
C LYS A 32 12.95 -7.75 1.39
N VAL A 33 11.77 -7.25 1.74
CA VAL A 33 10.54 -7.41 0.94
C VAL A 33 10.69 -6.77 -0.44
N ASN A 34 11.39 -5.64 -0.53
CA ASN A 34 11.61 -4.92 -1.79
C ASN A 34 12.58 -5.63 -2.75
N GLU A 35 13.49 -6.45 -2.22
CA GLU A 35 14.49 -7.18 -3.02
C GLU A 35 14.01 -8.60 -3.35
N TYR A 36 13.21 -9.20 -2.47
CA TYR A 36 12.77 -10.58 -2.59
C TYR A 36 11.52 -10.76 -3.47
N PHE A 37 10.60 -9.79 -3.45
CA PHE A 37 9.36 -9.85 -4.24
C PHE A 37 9.42 -8.91 -5.44
N GLN A 38 8.76 -9.29 -6.54
CA GLN A 38 8.60 -8.39 -7.68
C GLN A 38 7.67 -7.21 -7.33
N PRO A 39 7.80 -6.05 -8.02
CA PRO A 39 6.92 -4.90 -7.80
C PRO A 39 5.44 -5.21 -7.95
N THR A 40 5.12 -6.00 -8.98
CA THR A 40 3.76 -6.38 -9.36
C THR A 40 3.79 -7.85 -9.72
N GLY A 41 3.03 -8.68 -9.02
CA GLY A 41 2.90 -10.10 -9.30
C GLY A 41 1.82 -10.44 -10.35
N PRO A 42 1.71 -11.69 -10.80
CA PRO A 42 0.77 -12.13 -11.84
C PRO A 42 -0.70 -11.92 -11.48
N LEU A 43 -1.05 -11.90 -10.20
CA LEU A 43 -2.42 -11.71 -9.71
C LEU A 43 -2.75 -10.26 -9.34
N SER A 44 -1.81 -9.34 -9.54
CA SER A 44 -1.97 -7.92 -9.19
C SER A 44 -3.16 -7.25 -9.85
N HIS A 45 -3.52 -7.69 -11.07
CA HIS A 45 -4.68 -7.17 -11.79
C HIS A 45 -6.02 -7.45 -11.09
N ARG A 46 -6.09 -8.39 -10.14
CA ARG A 46 -7.32 -8.65 -9.38
C ARG A 46 -7.49 -7.72 -8.17
N SER A 47 -6.48 -6.96 -7.80
CA SER A 47 -6.54 -6.06 -6.66
C SER A 47 -6.94 -4.66 -7.12
N THR A 48 -8.18 -4.28 -6.86
CA THR A 48 -8.70 -2.92 -7.12
C THR A 48 -7.84 -1.86 -6.45
N GLY A 49 -7.31 -2.14 -5.25
CA GLY A 49 -6.42 -1.22 -4.54
C GLY A 49 -5.09 -0.98 -5.25
N LEU A 50 -4.51 -2.01 -5.89
CA LEU A 50 -3.30 -1.84 -6.71
C LEU A 50 -3.59 -1.11 -8.03
N ILE A 51 -4.75 -1.35 -8.64
CA ILE A 51 -5.16 -0.67 -9.86
C ILE A 51 -5.29 0.84 -9.59
N GLU A 52 -6.01 1.22 -8.54
CA GLU A 52 -6.16 2.62 -8.14
C GLU A 52 -4.81 3.23 -7.74
N ALA A 53 -3.97 2.51 -6.98
CA ALA A 53 -2.64 2.99 -6.62
C ALA A 53 -1.72 3.24 -7.84
N ASN A 54 -1.83 2.43 -8.89
CA ASN A 54 -1.10 2.62 -10.15
C ASN A 54 -1.68 3.75 -11.00
N LYS A 55 -3.00 3.97 -10.93
CA LYS A 55 -3.70 5.02 -11.68
C LYS A 55 -3.41 6.42 -11.11
N HIS A 56 -3.25 6.52 -9.80
CA HIS A 56 -2.99 7.78 -9.11
C HIS A 56 -1.50 7.93 -8.77
N SER A 57 -0.76 8.73 -9.54
CA SER A 57 0.67 9.00 -9.31
C SER A 57 0.97 9.62 -7.93
N ASN A 58 -0.04 10.23 -7.29
CA ASN A 58 0.06 10.83 -5.96
C ASN A 58 -0.35 9.90 -4.81
N PHE A 59 -0.82 8.67 -5.09
CA PHE A 59 -1.31 7.75 -4.06
C PHE A 59 -0.27 7.49 -2.97
N TRP A 60 0.94 7.13 -3.36
CA TRP A 60 2.02 6.82 -2.42
C TRP A 60 2.45 8.03 -1.58
N LYS A 61 2.38 9.25 -2.14
CA LYS A 61 2.69 10.49 -1.43
C LYS A 61 1.62 10.85 -0.39
N CYS A 62 0.36 10.50 -0.67
CA CYS A 62 -0.72 10.61 0.31
C CYS A 62 -0.57 9.58 1.43
N VAL A 63 -0.26 8.31 1.08
CA VAL A 63 -0.07 7.22 2.06
C VAL A 63 1.16 7.42 2.94
N SER A 64 2.24 7.99 2.39
CA SER A 64 3.44 8.32 3.17
C SER A 64 3.24 9.52 4.10
N GLY A 65 2.22 10.35 3.84
CA GLY A 65 1.97 11.60 4.55
C GLY A 65 2.87 12.74 4.10
N ASP A 66 3.58 12.60 2.96
CA ASP A 66 4.46 13.64 2.43
C ASP A 66 3.66 14.83 1.86
N ILE A 67 2.43 14.60 1.42
CA ILE A 67 1.50 15.68 1.06
C ILE A 67 0.84 16.19 2.35
N GLN A 68 1.30 17.33 2.84
CA GLN A 68 0.56 18.09 3.84
C GLN A 68 -0.68 18.69 3.17
N ILE A 69 -1.85 18.14 3.50
CA ILE A 69 -3.13 18.72 3.07
C ILE A 69 -3.40 19.92 4.01
N PRO A 70 -3.34 21.18 3.53
CA PRO A 70 -3.73 22.31 4.34
C PRO A 70 -5.19 22.14 4.76
N ASN A 71 -5.51 22.44 6.01
CA ASN A 71 -6.87 22.32 6.59
C ASN A 71 -7.49 20.91 6.66
N ARG A 72 -6.69 19.86 6.89
CA ARG A 72 -7.18 18.48 7.14
C ARG A 72 -8.34 18.37 8.17
N LYS A 73 -8.42 19.28 9.14
CA LYS A 73 -9.46 19.27 10.19
C LYS A 73 -10.83 19.76 9.73
N LEU A 74 -10.94 20.42 8.57
CA LEU A 74 -12.21 20.91 8.02
C LEU A 74 -12.93 19.84 7.17
N ILE A 75 -12.21 18.80 6.75
CA ILE A 75 -12.75 17.67 6.02
C ILE A 75 -13.33 16.71 7.07
N THR A 76 -14.52 17.03 7.55
CA THR A 76 -15.35 16.11 8.33
C THR A 76 -16.06 15.23 7.31
N ASP A 77 -16.04 13.91 7.50
CA ASP A 77 -16.85 13.00 6.69
C ASP A 77 -18.33 13.26 7.03
N ASP A 78 -18.98 14.16 6.30
CA ASP A 78 -20.44 14.27 6.29
C ASP A 78 -20.99 13.24 5.28
N PRO A 79 -21.63 12.15 5.73
CA PRO A 79 -22.21 11.17 4.84
C PRO A 79 -23.65 11.58 4.50
N GLN A 80 -23.91 12.78 3.97
CA GLN A 80 -25.27 13.07 3.47
C GLN A 80 -25.32 14.24 2.48
N ALA A 81 -25.30 13.92 1.18
CA ALA A 81 -26.09 14.65 0.20
C ALA A 81 -26.45 13.66 -0.92
N ALA A 82 -27.71 13.26 -0.90
CA ALA A 82 -28.40 12.48 -1.92
C ALA A 82 -28.57 13.29 -3.22
#